data_AF-A0A5Y1ICC7-F1
#
_entry.id   AF-A0A5Y1ICC7-F1
#
_cell.length_a   1.000
_cell.length_b   1.000
_cell.length_c   1.000
_cell.angle_alpha   90.00
_cell.angle_beta   90.00
_cell.angle_gamma   90.00
#
_symmetry.space_group_name_H-M   'P 1'
#
loop_
_entity.id
_entity.type
_entity.pdbx_description
1 polymer ?
#
loop_
_entity_poly.entity_id
_entity_poly.type
_entity_poly.pdbx_seq_one_letter_code
_entity_poly.pdbx_strand_id
1 'polypeptide(L)' 'MRITGERIYLRPFQITDANQKLAFHLANKAFFEGYSMERDDRFYTIEEQQSLISRLEDFAASDVEYY' A
#
# COMPACT_ATOMS: atom_id res chain seq x y z
N MET A 1 3.31 -13.96 -4.78
CA MET A 1 4.17 -14.51 -3.71
C MET A 1 3.50 -14.30 -2.35
N ARG A 2 3.58 -15.25 -1.41
CA ARG A 2 3.11 -15.09 -0.02
C ARG A 2 4.22 -15.53 0.94
N ILE A 3 4.57 -14.69 1.92
CA ILE A 3 5.56 -15.02 2.94
C ILE A 3 4.82 -15.27 4.25
N THR A 4 5.00 -16.43 4.87
CA THR A 4 4.25 -16.83 6.07
C THR A 4 5.18 -17.04 7.26
N GLY A 5 4.93 -16.34 8.36
CA GLY A 5 5.43 -16.70 9.69
C GLY A 5 4.36 -17.44 10.51
N GLU A 6 4.60 -17.61 11.80
CA GLU A 6 3.70 -18.40 12.67
C GLU A 6 2.32 -17.75 12.89
N ARG A 7 2.25 -16.42 12.97
CA ARG A 7 1.01 -15.66 13.27
C ARG A 7 0.69 -14.57 12.25
N ILE A 8 1.62 -14.27 11.37
CA ILE A 8 1.55 -13.16 10.42
C ILE A 8 1.99 -13.69 9.07
N TYR A 9 1.34 -13.22 8.01
CA TYR A 9 1.80 -13.43 6.66
C TYR A 9 1.77 -12.12 5.88
N LEU A 10 2.63 -12.04 4.88
CA LEU A 10 2.69 -10.95 3.93
C LEU A 10 2.22 -11.46 2.58
N ARG A 11 1.44 -10.62 1.91
CA ARG A 11 1.02 -10.81 0.52
C ARG A 11 1.00 -9.45 -0.18
N PRO A 12 1.12 -9.41 -1.52
CA PRO A 12 0.82 -8.23 -2.30
C PRO A 12 -0.56 -7.70 -1.96
N PHE A 13 -0.69 -6.37 -1.98
CA PHE A 13 -1.99 -5.72 -1.94
C PHE A 13 -2.79 -6.09 -3.18
N GLN A 14 -4.10 -6.16 -3.00
CA GLN A 14 -5.09 -6.30 -4.07
C GLN A 14 -6.03 -5.10 -4.03
N ILE A 15 -6.70 -4.78 -5.13
CA ILE A 15 -7.60 -3.61 -5.20
C ILE A 15 -8.67 -3.61 -4.10
N THR A 16 -9.12 -4.80 -3.69
CA THR A 16 -10.08 -4.98 -2.60
C THR A 16 -9.56 -4.51 -1.23
N ASP A 17 -8.24 -4.38 -1.06
CA ASP A 17 -7.60 -3.90 0.16
C ASP A 17 -7.53 -2.36 0.26
N ALA A 18 -7.81 -1.64 -0.83
CA ALA A 18 -7.59 -0.19 -0.90
C ALA A 18 -8.26 0.58 0.25
N ASN A 19 -9.49 0.20 0.60
CA ASN A 19 -10.21 0.80 1.74
C ASN A 19 -9.53 0.53 3.08
N GLN A 20 -9.06 -0.69 3.33
CA GLN A 20 -8.39 -1.04 4.58
C GLN A 20 -7.01 -0.38 4.68
N LYS A 21 -6.27 -0.32 3.57
CA LYS A 21 -4.99 0.38 3.49
C LYS A 21 -5.16 1.88 3.74
N LEU A 22 -6.19 2.50 3.16
CA LEU A 22 -6.51 3.91 3.39
C LEU A 22 -6.84 4.17 4.87
N ALA A 23 -7.74 3.36 5.45
CA ALA A 23 -8.13 3.49 6.85
C ALA A 23 -6.92 3.34 7.80
N PHE A 24 -6.02 2.40 7.50
CA PHE A 24 -4.77 2.23 8.26
C PHE A 24 -3.89 3.48 8.19
N HIS A 25 -3.69 4.07 7.01
CA HIS A 25 -2.89 5.28 6.88
C HIS A 25 -3.53 6.49 7.57
N LEU A 26 -4.85 6.67 7.45
CA LEU A 26 -5.58 7.76 8.11
C LEU A 26 -5.51 7.64 9.64
N ALA A 27 -5.74 6.44 10.18
CA ALA A 27 -5.72 6.20 11.63
C ALA A 27 -4.33 6.44 12.25
N ASN A 28 -3.27 6.34 11.44
CA ASN A 28 -1.88 6.47 11.89
C ASN A 28 -1.17 7.71 11.30
N LYS A 29 -1.90 8.63 10.65
CA LYS A 29 -1.33 9.79 9.93
C LYS A 29 -0.41 10.61 10.84
N ALA A 30 -0.92 11.01 12.01
CA ALA A 30 -0.16 11.79 12.99
C ALA A 30 1.10 11.08 13.49
N PHE A 31 1.09 9.75 13.56
CA PHE A 31 2.29 8.99 13.91
C PHE A 31 3.30 9.00 12.75
N PHE A 32 2.86 8.76 11.51
CA PHE A 32 3.77 8.66 10.37
C PHE A 32 4.39 9.99 9.92
N GLU A 33 3.73 11.13 10.14
CA GLU A 33 4.22 12.46 9.73
C GLU A 33 5.63 12.78 10.28
N GLY A 34 5.98 12.26 11.47
CA GLY A 34 7.32 12.46 12.05
C GLY A 34 8.41 11.50 11.56
N TYR A 35 8.05 10.40 10.88
CA TYR A 35 8.97 9.30 10.56
C TYR A 35 8.98 8.88 9.09
N SER A 36 8.13 9.45 8.26
CA SER A 36 7.97 9.07 6.85
C SER A 36 8.22 10.24 5.91
N MET A 37 8.49 9.92 4.64
CA MET A 37 8.52 10.94 3.59
C MET A 37 7.16 11.64 3.52
N GLU A 38 7.20 12.94 3.23
CA GLU A 38 6.00 13.75 3.07
C GLU A 38 5.04 13.10 2.04
N ARG A 39 3.78 12.99 2.44
CA ARG A 39 2.71 12.43 1.62
C ARG A 39 1.79 13.56 1.20
N ASP A 40 1.64 13.73 -0.11
CA ASP A 40 0.61 14.58 -0.71
C ASP A 40 -0.79 14.16 -0.25
N ASP A 41 -1.71 15.11 -0.10
CA ASP A 41 -3.08 14.82 0.37
C ASP A 41 -3.82 13.80 -0.51
N ARG A 42 -3.48 13.70 -1.81
CA ARG A 42 -4.00 12.66 -2.71
C ARG A 42 -3.68 11.27 -2.20
N PHE A 43 -2.57 11.06 -1.49
CA PHE A 43 -2.26 9.77 -0.86
C PHE A 43 -3.38 9.29 0.07
N TYR A 44 -4.15 10.20 0.66
CA TYR A 44 -5.24 9.85 1.57
C TYR A 44 -6.61 9.77 0.89
N THR A 45 -6.67 9.55 -0.43
CA THR A 45 -7.91 9.28 -1.16
C THR A 45 -8.02 7.82 -1.59
N ILE A 46 -9.25 7.33 -1.80
CA ILE A 46 -9.47 5.94 -2.22
C ILE A 46 -8.97 5.71 -3.66
N GLU A 47 -9.14 6.72 -4.52
CA GLU A 47 -8.74 6.66 -5.93
C GLU A 47 -7.22 6.52 -6.07
N GLU A 48 -6.45 7.26 -5.28
CA GLU A 48 -4.99 7.16 -5.32
C GLU A 48 -4.51 5.83 -4.74
N GLN A 49 -5.13 5.34 -3.66
CA GLN A 49 -4.78 4.02 -3.10
C GLN A 49 -5.06 2.89 -4.09
N GLN A 50 -6.17 2.96 -4.84
CA GLN A 50 -6.47 2.02 -5.92
C GLN A 50 -5.44 2.12 -7.05
N SER A 51 -5.14 3.34 -7.51
CA SER A 51 -4.12 3.61 -8.54
C SER A 51 -2.74 3.05 -8.18
N LEU A 52 -2.29 3.26 -6.94
CA LEU A 52 -1.02 2.73 -6.44
C LEU A 52 -1.00 1.21 -6.40
N ILE A 53 -2.09 0.56 -5.98
CA ILE A 53 -2.19 -0.90 -5.95
C ILE A 53 -2.19 -1.46 -7.38
N SER A 54 -2.96 -0.88 -8.31
CA SER A 54 -2.95 -1.30 -9.72
C SER A 54 -1.57 -1.22 -10.33
N ARG A 55 -0.82 -0.13 -10.09
CA ARG A 55 0.56 -0.01 -10.57
C ARG A 55 1.47 -1.11 -10.02
N LEU A 56 1.31 -1.46 -8.74
CA LEU A 56 2.07 -2.55 -8.12
C LEU A 56 1.71 -3.92 -8.73
N GLU A 57 0.42 -4.15 -9.02
CA GLU A 57 -0.04 -5.36 -9.71
C GLU A 57 0.55 -5.43 -11.13
N ASP A 58 0.55 -4.33 -11.88
CA ASP A 58 1.13 -4.23 -13.22
C ASP A 58 2.64 -4.47 -13.22
N PHE A 59 3.37 -3.89 -12.25
CA PHE A 59 4.81 -4.13 -12.09
C PHE A 59 5.11 -5.60 -11.75
N ALA A 60 4.35 -6.19 -10.85
CA ALA A 60 4.50 -7.61 -10.51
C ALA A 60 4.19 -8.53 -11.71
N ALA A 61 3.24 -8.16 -12.56
CA ALA A 61 2.87 -8.93 -13.75
C ALA A 61 3.90 -8.79 -14.89
N SER A 62 4.56 -7.64 -14.99
CA SER A 62 5.53 -7.35 -16.06
C SER A 62 6.97 -7.77 -15.72
N ASP A 63 7.24 -8.27 -14.52
CA ASP A 63 8.58 -8.61 -14.01
C ASP A 63 9.58 -7.44 -14.11
N VAL A 64 9.05 -6.22 -14.07
CA VAL A 64 9.83 -4.97 -14.07
C VAL A 64 9.92 -4.47 -12.64
N GLU A 65 10.63 -5.21 -11.78
CA GLU A 65 11.05 -4.69 -10.47
C GLU A 65 12.30 -3.83 -10.66
N TYR A 66 12.18 -2.52 -10.46
CA TYR A 66 13.35 -1.65 -10.28
C TYR A 66 13.90 -1.86 -8.86
N TYR A 67 15.10 -2.42 -8.76
CA TYR A 67 15.95 -2.43 -7.56
C TYR A 67 16.38 -1.02 -7.15
#